data_AF-A0A9W8ADX3-F1
#
_entry.id   AF-A0A9W8ADX3-F1
#
_cell.length_a   1.000
_cell.length_b   1.000
_cell.length_c   1.000
_cell.angle_alpha   90.00
_cell.angle_beta   90.00
_cell.angle_gamma   90.00
#
_symmetry.space_group_name_H-M   'P 1'
#
loop_
_entity.id
_entity.type
_entity.pdbx_description
1 polymer ?
#
loop_
_entity_poly.entity_id
_entity_poly.type
_entity_poly.pdbx_seq_one_letter_code
_entity_poly.pdbx_strand_id
1 'polypeptide(L)'
;MVSRDIPDPDIIRLTLAIYVPMAVLAGIFIVGSTALFYHRSRTCKDLQRRSVPLAVAMGVASFIASNLLFARGVHGMGCYLILIGSYFGLYFVHAIVLIRSLRLIAMTRSASAKVQRLVHPERPLTFWERHPRLTRMLSDDRQLLTYMFLGSSPMIIFAILVLATPTHFSFTAKQAECAYTWEEYPITVVIFAFVLVIFPALIYGARRVRDAYAMRSDLMVACFTSIILDATFLLLSMFPETSASPFNVLVLPAFSVLIIQFSGVFLPWLRSQRQHMRAGRHAADSLAVLFRVMRDPDLLSLFCQFCEDNFCAELPFFLADYQRLKAKSIGAMAADKIARRDPANRSDENLSSPGNRWLATSKHRPSEKDLDSISLRKVESIEDLSGSPAISPLPGTIAEDLGPLARQPVPSELAIDFYCFYERYFAHGSIWEVNISGRTHLYLRSLVEREQFVWAMFDPAKDEVTQLLMEDVFGKFMRLNNDLLFAA
;
A
#
# COMPACT_ATOMS: atom_id res chain seq x y z
N MET A 1 -58.99 14.13 -9.66
CA MET A 1 -58.09 15.24 -9.99
C MET A 1 -57.83 16.01 -8.71
N VAL A 2 -56.83 15.60 -7.94
CA VAL A 2 -56.35 16.41 -6.82
C VAL A 2 -55.59 17.58 -7.47
N SER A 3 -56.02 18.81 -7.18
CA SER A 3 -55.30 20.00 -7.62
C SER A 3 -53.86 19.86 -7.12
N ARG A 4 -52.89 19.74 -8.03
CA ARG A 4 -51.47 19.82 -7.66
C ARG A 4 -51.23 21.23 -7.17
N ASP A 5 -51.11 21.38 -5.85
CA ASP A 5 -50.76 22.66 -5.26
C ASP A 5 -49.39 23.07 -5.80
N ILE A 6 -49.39 24.17 -6.56
CA ILE A 6 -48.15 24.79 -7.02
C ILE A 6 -47.38 25.17 -5.75
N PRO A 7 -46.14 24.70 -5.58
CA PRO A 7 -45.38 25.01 -4.37
C PRO A 7 -45.23 26.50 -4.22
N ASP A 8 -45.30 26.95 -2.96
CA ASP A 8 -45.15 28.34 -2.61
C ASP A 8 -43.85 28.92 -3.24
N PRO A 9 -43.92 30.02 -4.01
CA PRO A 9 -42.74 30.63 -4.62
C PRO A 9 -41.62 30.95 -3.61
N ASP A 10 -41.95 31.18 -2.34
CA ASP A 10 -40.96 31.43 -1.30
C ASP A 10 -40.15 30.17 -0.96
N ILE A 11 -40.78 28.98 -0.99
CA ILE A 11 -40.07 27.70 -0.83
C ILE A 11 -39.12 27.45 -2.00
N ILE A 12 -39.53 27.80 -3.23
CA ILE A 12 -38.68 27.67 -4.42
C ILE A 12 -37.45 28.59 -4.30
N ARG A 13 -37.64 29.84 -3.88
CA ARG A 13 -36.53 30.79 -3.66
C ARG A 13 -35.58 30.32 -2.56
N LEU A 14 -36.14 29.81 -1.45
CA LEU A 14 -35.36 29.30 -0.33
C LEU A 14 -34.52 28.08 -0.71
N THR A 15 -35.12 27.09 -1.38
CA THR A 15 -34.40 25.88 -1.84
C THR A 15 -33.29 26.25 -2.82
N LEU A 16 -33.55 27.13 -3.79
CA LEU A 16 -32.52 27.64 -4.70
C LEU A 16 -31.36 28.32 -3.94
N ALA A 17 -31.68 29.17 -2.96
CA ALA A 17 -30.70 29.90 -2.17
C ALA A 17 -29.84 29.00 -1.27
N ILE A 18 -30.30 27.79 -0.94
CA ILE A 18 -29.55 26.82 -0.13
C ILE A 18 -28.76 25.85 -1.01
N TYR A 19 -29.43 25.15 -1.92
CA TYR A 19 -28.83 24.03 -2.65
C TYR A 19 -27.80 24.46 -3.69
N VAL A 20 -28.00 25.60 -4.36
CA VAL A 20 -27.05 26.07 -5.39
C VAL A 20 -25.71 26.44 -4.75
N PRO A 21 -25.64 27.26 -3.68
CA PRO A 21 -24.37 27.51 -3.00
C PRO A 21 -23.73 26.24 -2.43
N MET A 22 -24.53 25.33 -1.86
CA MET A 22 -24.00 24.05 -1.35
C MET A 22 -23.35 23.22 -2.47
N ALA A 23 -24.02 23.07 -3.61
CA ALA A 23 -23.47 22.38 -4.78
C ALA A 23 -22.18 23.04 -5.27
N VAL A 24 -22.18 24.37 -5.45
CA VAL A 24 -20.99 25.11 -5.92
C VAL A 24 -19.81 24.96 -4.95
N LEU A 25 -20.04 25.17 -3.65
CA LEU A 25 -18.99 25.04 -2.63
C LEU A 25 -18.48 23.60 -2.54
N ALA A 26 -19.37 22.60 -2.59
CA ALA A 26 -19.01 21.19 -2.64
C ALA A 26 -18.16 20.87 -3.88
N GLY A 27 -18.57 21.33 -5.05
CA GLY A 27 -17.83 21.17 -6.30
C GLY A 27 -16.43 21.78 -6.24
N ILE A 28 -16.31 23.03 -5.80
CA ILE A 28 -15.01 23.70 -5.62
C ILE A 28 -14.14 22.94 -4.63
N PHE A 29 -14.69 22.52 -3.50
CA PHE A 29 -13.96 21.76 -2.48
C PHE A 29 -13.45 20.42 -3.02
N ILE A 30 -14.30 19.63 -3.69
CA ILE A 30 -13.95 18.31 -4.22
C ILE A 30 -12.87 18.43 -5.31
N VAL A 31 -13.06 19.33 -6.27
CA VAL A 31 -12.10 19.54 -7.36
C VAL A 31 -10.79 20.10 -6.84
N GLY A 32 -10.84 21.14 -5.99
CA GLY A 32 -9.67 21.78 -5.41
C GLY A 32 -8.85 20.81 -4.55
N SER A 33 -9.50 20.07 -3.64
CA SER A 33 -8.81 19.08 -2.80
C SER A 33 -8.19 17.94 -3.63
N THR A 34 -8.88 17.44 -4.65
CA THR A 34 -8.37 16.38 -5.53
C THR A 34 -7.18 16.87 -6.36
N ALA A 35 -7.26 18.07 -6.93
CA ALA A 35 -6.17 18.67 -7.70
C ALA A 35 -4.92 18.92 -6.83
N LEU A 36 -5.11 19.45 -5.62
CA LEU A 36 -4.02 19.66 -4.65
C LEU A 36 -3.38 18.34 -4.21
N PHE A 37 -4.19 17.31 -3.94
CA PHE A 37 -3.70 15.97 -3.61
C PHE A 37 -2.91 15.37 -4.77
N TYR A 38 -3.46 15.42 -5.99
CA TYR A 38 -2.79 14.91 -7.19
C TYR A 38 -1.46 15.61 -7.45
N HIS A 39 -1.44 16.94 -7.42
CA HIS A 39 -0.22 17.72 -7.61
C HIS A 39 0.84 17.36 -6.57
N ARG A 40 0.46 17.33 -5.28
CA ARG A 40 1.39 16.99 -4.19
C ARG A 40 1.86 15.54 -4.26
N SER A 41 1.02 14.62 -4.73
CA SER A 41 1.39 13.20 -4.86
C SER A 41 2.52 12.97 -5.85
N ARG A 42 2.76 13.88 -6.81
CA ARG A 42 3.90 13.76 -7.72
C ARG A 42 5.25 13.94 -7.02
N THR A 43 5.29 14.69 -5.92
CA THR A 43 6.52 15.02 -5.19
C THR A 43 6.64 14.34 -3.83
N CYS A 44 5.56 13.73 -3.32
CA CYS A 44 5.54 13.11 -1.99
C CYS A 44 5.25 11.60 -2.05
N LYS A 45 6.27 10.79 -1.75
CA LYS A 45 6.19 9.32 -1.69
C LYS A 45 5.09 8.83 -0.73
N ASP A 46 4.89 9.50 0.40
CA ASP A 46 3.85 9.14 1.39
C ASP A 46 2.43 9.20 0.80
N LEU A 47 2.17 10.15 -0.11
CA LEU A 47 0.88 10.22 -0.82
C LEU A 47 0.78 9.21 -1.95
N GLN A 48 1.89 8.85 -2.60
CA GLN A 48 1.90 7.81 -3.63
C GLN A 48 1.47 6.45 -3.08
N ARG A 49 1.83 6.16 -1.82
CA ARG A 49 1.40 4.93 -1.11
C ARG A 49 -0.12 4.87 -0.86
N ARG A 50 -0.85 6.00 -0.97
CA ARG A 50 -2.30 6.11 -0.71
C ARG A 50 -3.20 5.85 -1.93
N SER A 51 -2.68 5.29 -3.01
CA SER A 51 -3.37 5.03 -4.28
C SER A 51 -3.88 6.29 -4.98
N VAL A 52 -2.98 7.03 -5.63
CA VAL A 52 -3.35 8.27 -6.34
C VAL A 52 -4.46 8.06 -7.38
N PRO A 53 -4.43 7.02 -8.24
CA PRO A 53 -5.49 6.82 -9.23
C PRO A 53 -6.87 6.59 -8.59
N LEU A 54 -6.93 5.79 -7.52
CA LEU A 54 -8.18 5.55 -6.78
C LEU A 54 -8.68 6.82 -6.10
N ALA A 55 -7.80 7.66 -5.55
CA ALA A 55 -8.19 8.93 -4.94
C ALA A 55 -8.75 9.93 -5.96
N VAL A 56 -8.17 9.98 -7.17
CA VAL A 56 -8.69 10.82 -8.26
C VAL A 56 -10.05 10.30 -8.76
N ALA A 57 -10.18 8.98 -8.97
CA ALA A 57 -11.45 8.36 -9.34
C ALA A 57 -12.53 8.62 -8.28
N MET A 58 -12.17 8.57 -7.00
CA MET A 58 -13.06 8.90 -5.88
C MET A 58 -13.47 10.37 -5.92
N GLY A 59 -12.56 11.29 -6.23
CA GLY A 59 -12.89 12.71 -6.39
C GLY A 59 -13.88 12.97 -7.52
N VAL A 60 -13.72 12.30 -8.67
CA VAL A 60 -14.67 12.39 -9.79
C VAL A 60 -16.04 11.83 -9.41
N ALA A 61 -16.09 10.63 -8.82
CA ALA A 61 -17.33 10.01 -8.36
C ALA A 61 -18.01 10.86 -7.27
N SER A 62 -17.22 11.45 -6.37
CA SER A 62 -17.72 12.34 -5.31
C SER A 62 -18.32 13.63 -5.89
N PHE A 63 -17.68 14.20 -6.92
CA PHE A 63 -18.20 15.37 -7.61
C PHE A 63 -19.56 15.08 -8.24
N ILE A 64 -19.68 13.96 -8.98
CA ILE A 64 -20.93 13.51 -9.60
C ILE A 64 -22.01 13.27 -8.53
N ALA A 65 -21.70 12.51 -7.47
CA ALA A 65 -22.66 12.21 -6.41
C ALA A 65 -23.17 13.48 -5.72
N SER A 66 -22.26 14.25 -5.13
CA SER A 66 -22.61 15.39 -4.28
C SER A 66 -23.31 16.51 -5.07
N ASN A 67 -22.80 16.88 -6.25
CA ASN A 67 -23.39 17.98 -7.01
C ASN A 67 -24.76 17.61 -7.58
N LEU A 68 -24.95 16.38 -8.07
CA LEU A 68 -26.24 15.98 -8.64
C LEU A 68 -27.30 15.76 -7.55
N LEU A 69 -26.92 15.24 -6.39
CA LEU A 69 -27.82 15.09 -5.24
C LEU A 69 -28.22 16.45 -4.66
N PHE A 70 -27.30 17.42 -4.55
CA PHE A 70 -27.67 18.79 -4.18
C PHE A 70 -28.51 19.48 -5.25
N ALA A 71 -28.15 19.35 -6.53
CA ALA A 71 -28.92 19.92 -7.63
C ALA A 71 -30.35 19.39 -7.66
N ARG A 72 -30.57 18.11 -7.32
CA ARG A 72 -31.91 17.54 -7.18
C ARG A 72 -32.75 18.23 -6.11
N GLY A 73 -32.13 18.79 -5.07
CA GLY A 73 -32.83 19.57 -4.05
C GLY A 73 -33.47 20.85 -4.58
N VAL A 74 -33.08 21.32 -5.77
CA VAL A 74 -33.70 22.47 -6.44
C VAL A 74 -35.01 22.04 -7.09
N HIS A 75 -36.08 22.80 -6.83
CA HIS A 75 -37.40 22.53 -7.39
C HIS A 75 -37.39 22.54 -8.93
N GLY A 76 -38.05 21.57 -9.56
CA GLY A 76 -38.15 21.45 -11.03
C GLY A 76 -37.01 20.69 -11.71
N MET A 77 -35.97 20.28 -10.96
CA MET A 77 -34.92 19.42 -11.49
C MET A 77 -35.41 17.97 -11.64
N GLY A 78 -35.08 17.32 -12.77
CA GLY A 78 -35.61 16.00 -13.11
C GLY A 78 -35.06 14.84 -12.25
N CYS A 79 -35.84 13.77 -12.14
CA CYS A 79 -35.50 12.57 -11.37
C CYS A 79 -34.24 11.84 -11.85
N TYR A 80 -33.89 11.98 -13.12
CA TYR A 80 -32.68 11.38 -13.69
C TYR A 80 -31.40 11.78 -12.93
N LEU A 81 -31.37 12.93 -12.27
CA LEU A 81 -30.23 13.36 -11.44
C LEU A 81 -29.99 12.45 -10.24
N ILE A 82 -31.05 11.92 -9.61
CA ILE A 82 -30.95 10.95 -8.51
C ILE A 82 -30.28 9.69 -9.03
N LEU A 83 -30.75 9.20 -10.17
CA LEU A 83 -30.24 7.98 -10.78
C LEU A 83 -28.76 8.15 -11.17
N ILE A 84 -28.40 9.27 -11.81
CA ILE A 84 -27.01 9.52 -12.20
C ILE A 84 -26.12 9.68 -10.96
N GLY A 85 -26.55 10.51 -10.00
CA GLY A 85 -25.81 10.75 -8.76
C GLY A 85 -25.59 9.48 -7.94
N SER A 86 -26.57 8.58 -7.91
CA SER A 86 -26.51 7.35 -7.12
C SER A 86 -25.71 6.24 -7.81
N TYR A 87 -25.97 5.96 -9.11
CA TYR A 87 -25.32 4.87 -9.84
C TYR A 87 -23.89 5.22 -10.30
N PHE A 88 -23.65 6.44 -10.77
CA PHE A 88 -22.33 6.84 -11.28
C PHE A 88 -21.48 7.58 -10.25
N GLY A 89 -22.12 8.10 -9.19
CA GLY A 89 -21.43 8.78 -8.09
C GLY A 89 -21.33 7.90 -6.84
N LEU A 90 -22.41 7.82 -6.06
CA LEU A 90 -22.43 7.23 -4.71
C LEU A 90 -21.94 5.78 -4.70
N TYR A 91 -22.43 4.95 -5.62
CA TYR A 91 -21.99 3.57 -5.78
C TYR A 91 -20.47 3.46 -5.96
N PHE A 92 -19.89 4.28 -6.85
CA PHE A 92 -18.45 4.26 -7.10
C PHE A 92 -17.64 4.79 -5.91
N VAL A 93 -18.15 5.79 -5.17
CA VAL A 93 -17.50 6.24 -3.93
C VAL A 93 -17.39 5.07 -2.94
N HIS A 94 -18.48 4.34 -2.70
CA HIS A 94 -18.46 3.19 -1.77
C HIS A 94 -17.62 2.02 -2.29
N ALA A 95 -17.69 1.71 -3.58
CA ALA A 95 -16.84 0.69 -4.19
C ALA A 95 -15.34 1.02 -4.04
N ILE A 96 -14.96 2.29 -4.21
CA ILE A 96 -13.56 2.72 -4.02
C ILE A 96 -13.16 2.63 -2.55
N VAL A 97 -14.03 3.00 -1.59
CA VAL A 97 -13.76 2.82 -0.15
C VAL A 97 -13.53 1.35 0.19
N LEU A 98 -14.35 0.44 -0.36
CA LEU A 98 -14.17 -1.00 -0.22
C LEU A 98 -12.81 -1.46 -0.77
N ILE A 99 -12.47 -1.09 -2.00
CA ILE A 99 -11.22 -1.48 -2.66
C ILE A 99 -10.01 -0.97 -1.89
N ARG A 100 -10.02 0.30 -1.44
CA ARG A 100 -8.94 0.88 -0.62
C ARG A 100 -8.78 0.14 0.70
N SER A 101 -9.88 -0.28 1.32
CA SER A 101 -9.86 -1.06 2.56
C SER A 101 -9.29 -2.46 2.35
N LEU A 102 -9.72 -3.16 1.29
CA LEU A 102 -9.18 -4.47 0.93
C LEU A 102 -7.68 -4.40 0.61
N ARG A 103 -7.25 -3.38 -0.15
CA ARG A 103 -5.83 -3.14 -0.41
C ARG A 103 -5.05 -2.93 0.88
N LEU A 104 -5.51 -2.07 1.79
CA LEU A 104 -4.82 -1.82 3.06
C LEU A 104 -4.68 -3.11 3.90
N ILE A 105 -5.77 -3.89 4.01
CA ILE A 105 -5.76 -5.16 4.74
C ILE A 105 -4.77 -6.13 4.09
N ALA A 106 -4.79 -6.28 2.77
CA ALA A 106 -3.89 -7.17 2.04
C ALA A 106 -2.42 -6.77 2.20
N MET A 107 -2.09 -5.47 2.06
CA MET A 107 -0.73 -4.95 2.25
C MET A 107 -0.23 -5.20 3.67
N THR A 108 -1.06 -4.93 4.68
CA THR A 108 -0.70 -5.14 6.10
C THR A 108 -0.47 -6.61 6.41
N ARG A 109 -1.40 -7.48 5.99
CA ARG A 109 -1.27 -8.91 6.26
C ARG A 109 -0.11 -9.55 5.53
N SER A 110 0.18 -9.08 4.31
CA SER A 110 1.37 -9.49 3.56
C SER A 110 2.65 -9.04 4.28
N ALA A 111 2.74 -7.79 4.70
CA ALA A 111 3.89 -7.27 5.45
C ALA A 111 4.12 -8.04 6.76
N SER A 112 3.06 -8.28 7.55
CA SER A 112 3.18 -9.06 8.79
C SER A 112 3.55 -10.52 8.55
N ALA A 113 3.01 -11.15 7.50
CA ALA A 113 3.39 -12.52 7.15
C ALA A 113 4.88 -12.62 6.80
N LYS A 114 5.38 -11.65 6.04
CA LYS A 114 6.81 -11.52 5.71
C LYS A 114 7.65 -11.43 6.98
N VAL A 115 7.36 -10.49 7.87
CA VAL A 115 8.11 -10.32 9.13
C VAL A 115 8.06 -11.57 9.99
N GLN A 116 6.88 -12.17 10.18
CA GLN A 116 6.72 -13.38 10.98
C GLN A 116 7.54 -14.55 10.45
N ARG A 117 7.66 -14.69 9.13
CA ARG A 117 8.46 -15.76 8.54
C ARG A 117 9.95 -15.57 8.70
N LEU A 118 10.42 -14.33 8.79
CA LEU A 118 11.82 -14.09 9.12
C LEU A 118 12.13 -14.43 10.57
N VAL A 119 11.23 -14.06 11.48
CA VAL A 119 11.40 -14.39 12.90
C VAL A 119 11.26 -15.90 13.14
N HIS A 120 10.38 -16.56 12.38
CA HIS A 120 10.03 -17.96 12.55
C HIS A 120 9.97 -18.69 11.19
N PRO A 121 11.13 -19.06 10.61
CA PRO A 121 11.21 -19.69 9.29
C PRO A 121 10.49 -21.05 9.22
N GLU A 122 10.30 -21.72 10.36
CA GLU A 122 9.61 -23.00 10.52
C GLU A 122 8.08 -22.90 10.41
N ARG A 123 7.51 -21.69 10.48
CA ARG A 123 6.04 -21.52 10.41
C ARG A 123 5.48 -21.91 9.04
N PRO A 124 4.28 -22.52 9.01
CA PRO A 124 3.63 -22.84 7.76
C PRO A 124 3.29 -21.56 6.98
N LEU A 125 3.37 -21.67 5.65
CA LEU A 125 2.98 -20.61 4.72
C LEU A 125 1.59 -20.07 5.06
N THR A 126 1.51 -18.76 5.29
CA THR A 126 0.23 -18.09 5.49
C THR A 126 -0.55 -18.02 4.18
N PHE A 127 -1.85 -17.72 4.27
CA PHE A 127 -2.72 -17.55 3.08
C PHE A 127 -2.12 -16.56 2.07
N TRP A 128 -1.58 -15.43 2.54
CA TRP A 128 -1.08 -14.34 1.70
C TRP A 128 0.20 -14.72 0.96
N GLU A 129 1.05 -15.54 1.57
CA GLU A 129 2.27 -16.04 0.93
C GLU A 129 1.99 -17.12 -0.09
N ARG A 130 0.94 -17.93 0.13
CA ARG A 130 0.49 -18.94 -0.84
C ARG A 130 -0.12 -18.30 -2.09
N HIS A 131 -0.61 -17.06 -2.00
CA HIS A 131 -1.30 -16.37 -3.09
C HIS A 131 -0.63 -15.04 -3.48
N PRO A 132 0.63 -15.06 -3.96
CA PRO A 132 1.37 -13.84 -4.31
C PRO A 132 0.71 -13.06 -5.45
N ARG A 133 0.01 -13.76 -6.36
CA ARG A 133 -0.77 -13.15 -7.44
C ARG A 133 -1.91 -12.27 -6.89
N LEU A 134 -2.61 -12.74 -5.87
CA LEU A 134 -3.69 -11.98 -5.23
C LEU A 134 -3.16 -10.73 -4.53
N THR A 135 -2.06 -10.87 -3.80
CA THR A 135 -1.38 -9.74 -3.15
C THR A 135 -0.92 -8.71 -4.18
N ARG A 136 -0.33 -9.14 -5.30
CA ARG A 136 0.09 -8.27 -6.40
C ARG A 136 -1.12 -7.56 -7.03
N MET A 137 -2.18 -8.30 -7.30
CA MET A 137 -3.44 -7.76 -7.84
C MET A 137 -4.04 -6.68 -6.93
N LEU A 138 -4.07 -6.92 -5.61
CA LEU A 138 -4.58 -5.98 -4.62
C LEU A 138 -3.62 -4.81 -4.34
N SER A 139 -2.36 -4.91 -4.75
CA SER A 139 -1.39 -3.80 -4.64
C SER A 139 -1.41 -2.87 -5.85
N ASP A 140 -1.78 -3.36 -7.05
CA ASP A 140 -1.78 -2.59 -8.28
C ASP A 140 -3.10 -1.83 -8.48
N ASP A 141 -3.03 -0.50 -8.33
CA ASP A 141 -4.19 0.39 -8.45
C ASP A 141 -4.85 0.33 -9.83
N ARG A 142 -4.09 0.07 -10.90
CA ARG A 142 -4.65 0.01 -12.25
C ARG A 142 -5.51 -1.24 -12.42
N GLN A 143 -5.00 -2.38 -11.96
CA GLN A 143 -5.75 -3.64 -11.97
C GLN A 143 -7.00 -3.53 -11.10
N LEU A 144 -6.87 -2.96 -9.90
CA LEU A 144 -8.01 -2.73 -9.01
C LEU A 144 -9.11 -1.88 -9.67
N LEU A 145 -8.73 -0.79 -10.34
CA LEU A 145 -9.68 0.04 -11.11
C LEU A 145 -10.33 -0.77 -12.24
N THR A 146 -9.55 -1.54 -13.00
CA THR A 146 -10.09 -2.40 -14.07
C THR A 146 -11.10 -3.41 -13.53
N TYR A 147 -10.77 -4.11 -12.44
CA TYR A 147 -11.70 -5.06 -11.81
C TYR A 147 -12.93 -4.37 -11.22
N MET A 148 -12.79 -3.16 -10.68
CA MET A 148 -13.91 -2.35 -10.23
C MET A 148 -14.87 -2.05 -11.38
N PHE A 149 -14.37 -1.55 -12.52
CA PHE A 149 -15.20 -1.25 -13.68
C PHE A 149 -15.83 -2.51 -14.27
N LEU A 150 -15.08 -3.61 -14.35
CA LEU A 150 -15.58 -4.88 -14.85
C LEU A 150 -16.71 -5.43 -13.96
N GLY A 151 -16.51 -5.45 -12.64
CA GLY A 151 -17.52 -5.89 -11.68
C GLY A 151 -18.73 -4.94 -11.60
N SER A 152 -18.54 -3.66 -11.88
CA SER A 152 -19.60 -2.64 -11.89
C SER A 152 -20.36 -2.54 -13.20
N SER A 153 -19.86 -3.19 -14.27
CA SER A 153 -20.45 -3.09 -15.61
C SER A 153 -21.95 -3.45 -15.67
N PRO A 154 -22.48 -4.46 -14.93
CA PRO A 154 -23.91 -4.75 -14.96
C PRO A 154 -24.76 -3.60 -14.40
N MET A 155 -24.30 -2.96 -13.31
CA MET A 155 -24.99 -1.81 -12.70
C MET A 155 -24.96 -0.58 -13.61
N ILE A 156 -23.83 -0.35 -14.31
CA ILE A 156 -23.70 0.73 -15.28
C ILE A 156 -24.65 0.50 -16.47
N ILE A 157 -24.66 -0.71 -17.03
CA ILE A 157 -25.54 -1.06 -18.16
C ILE A 157 -27.01 -0.88 -17.74
N PHE A 158 -27.39 -1.36 -16.55
CA PHE A 158 -28.73 -1.16 -16.00
C PHE A 158 -29.10 0.33 -15.92
N ALA A 159 -28.23 1.17 -15.35
CA ALA A 159 -28.48 2.60 -15.24
C ALA A 159 -28.65 3.28 -16.61
N ILE A 160 -27.81 2.92 -17.60
CA ILE A 160 -27.91 3.46 -18.97
C ILE A 160 -29.24 3.03 -19.62
N LEU A 161 -29.66 1.77 -19.44
CA LEU A 161 -30.94 1.28 -19.98
C LEU A 161 -32.14 2.01 -19.35
N VAL A 162 -32.11 2.26 -18.05
CA VAL A 162 -33.16 3.04 -17.36
C VAL A 162 -33.20 4.48 -17.87
N LEU A 163 -32.04 5.12 -18.08
CA LEU A 163 -31.97 6.49 -18.62
C LEU A 163 -32.46 6.59 -20.08
N ALA A 164 -32.24 5.54 -20.87
CA ALA A 164 -32.59 5.49 -22.28
C ALA A 164 -34.07 5.10 -22.52
N THR A 165 -34.70 4.40 -21.58
CA THR A 165 -36.11 4.01 -21.68
C THR A 165 -37.03 5.16 -21.26
N PRO A 166 -38.24 5.28 -21.84
CA PRO A 166 -39.21 6.31 -21.48
C PRO A 166 -39.87 6.00 -20.13
N THR A 167 -39.07 6.12 -19.07
CA THR A 167 -39.47 5.97 -17.67
C THR A 167 -39.54 7.35 -17.00
N HIS A 168 -39.96 7.39 -15.74
CA HIS A 168 -39.92 8.59 -14.90
C HIS A 168 -38.51 9.17 -14.72
N PHE A 169 -37.48 8.36 -14.99
CA PHE A 169 -36.06 8.72 -14.88
C PHE A 169 -35.40 9.01 -16.23
N SER A 170 -36.15 9.05 -17.33
CA SER A 170 -35.62 9.44 -18.63
C SER A 170 -35.16 10.90 -18.65
N PHE A 171 -34.16 11.22 -19.48
CA PHE A 171 -33.78 12.61 -19.77
C PHE A 171 -34.94 13.48 -20.30
N THR A 172 -35.97 12.84 -20.85
CA THR A 172 -37.17 13.53 -21.39
C THR A 172 -38.27 13.73 -20.35
N ALA A 173 -38.16 13.13 -19.17
CA ALA A 173 -39.19 13.21 -18.14
C ALA A 173 -39.21 14.61 -17.49
N LYS A 174 -40.38 15.27 -17.51
CA LYS A 174 -40.60 16.60 -16.92
C LYS A 174 -41.16 16.54 -15.49
N GLN A 175 -41.19 15.37 -14.86
CA GLN A 175 -41.78 15.21 -13.54
C GLN A 175 -40.79 15.65 -12.45
N ALA A 176 -41.24 16.56 -11.59
CA ALA A 176 -40.48 17.04 -10.43
C ALA A 176 -40.66 16.15 -9.20
N GLU A 177 -41.76 15.40 -9.14
CA GLU A 177 -42.05 14.41 -8.09
C GLU A 177 -41.42 13.07 -8.51
N CYS A 178 -40.45 12.60 -7.74
CA CYS A 178 -39.85 11.29 -7.96
C CYS A 178 -40.48 10.31 -7.00
N ALA A 179 -41.37 9.46 -7.52
CA ALA A 179 -41.85 8.33 -6.74
C ALA A 179 -40.70 7.34 -6.57
N TYR A 180 -40.64 6.69 -5.41
CA TYR A 180 -39.75 5.56 -5.20
C TYR A 180 -40.24 4.37 -6.03
N THR A 181 -39.55 4.08 -7.13
CA THR A 181 -39.92 3.03 -8.09
C THR A 181 -38.85 1.95 -8.18
N TRP A 182 -39.13 0.89 -8.94
CA TRP A 182 -38.28 -0.30 -9.06
C TRP A 182 -36.88 0.01 -9.63
N GLU A 183 -36.73 1.10 -10.38
CA GLU A 183 -35.47 1.60 -10.94
C GLU A 183 -34.44 1.93 -9.85
N GLU A 184 -34.89 2.31 -8.65
CA GLU A 184 -34.03 2.63 -7.50
C GLU A 184 -33.71 1.40 -6.62
N TYR A 185 -34.40 0.27 -6.81
CA TYR A 185 -34.21 -0.92 -5.96
C TYR A 185 -32.79 -1.49 -6.04
N PRO A 186 -32.16 -1.67 -7.22
CA PRO A 186 -30.82 -2.27 -7.26
C PRO A 186 -29.78 -1.45 -6.49
N ILE A 187 -29.79 -0.13 -6.65
CA ILE A 187 -28.87 0.73 -5.91
C ILE A 187 -29.19 0.78 -4.41
N THR A 188 -30.48 0.77 -4.04
CA THR A 188 -30.89 0.73 -2.62
C THR A 188 -30.40 -0.55 -1.95
N VAL A 189 -30.57 -1.71 -2.60
CA VAL A 189 -30.09 -3.01 -2.12
C VAL A 189 -28.56 -2.99 -1.94
N VAL A 190 -27.84 -2.39 -2.89
CA VAL A 190 -26.38 -2.26 -2.78
C VAL A 190 -25.98 -1.37 -1.61
N ILE A 191 -26.60 -0.19 -1.43
CA ILE A 191 -26.34 0.70 -0.29
C ILE A 191 -26.63 -0.02 1.03
N PHE A 192 -27.76 -0.74 1.12
CA PHE A 192 -28.11 -1.55 2.28
C PHE A 192 -27.05 -2.61 2.60
N ALA A 193 -26.55 -3.32 1.59
CA ALA A 193 -25.46 -4.29 1.75
C ALA A 193 -24.16 -3.63 2.23
N PHE A 194 -23.83 -2.43 1.71
CA PHE A 194 -22.68 -1.66 2.17
C PHE A 194 -22.78 -1.29 3.64
N VAL A 195 -23.92 -0.74 4.05
CA VAL A 195 -24.17 -0.25 5.41
C VAL A 195 -24.22 -1.39 6.43
N LEU A 196 -24.93 -2.48 6.14
CA LEU A 196 -25.17 -3.53 7.13
C LEU A 196 -24.11 -4.64 7.16
N VAL A 197 -23.45 -4.92 6.04
CA VAL A 197 -22.55 -6.07 5.94
C VAL A 197 -21.12 -5.63 5.65
N ILE A 198 -20.92 -4.88 4.57
CA ILE A 198 -19.57 -4.61 4.06
C ILE A 198 -18.80 -3.67 4.99
N PHE A 199 -19.33 -2.49 5.32
CA PHE A 199 -18.62 -1.52 6.17
C PHE A 199 -18.35 -2.06 7.58
N PRO A 200 -19.28 -2.75 8.27
CA PRO A 200 -18.97 -3.41 9.54
C PRO A 200 -17.86 -4.47 9.41
N ALA A 201 -17.88 -5.28 8.36
CA ALA A 201 -16.83 -6.27 8.11
C ALA A 201 -15.46 -5.62 7.85
N LEU A 202 -15.42 -4.51 7.10
CA LEU A 202 -14.19 -3.74 6.85
C LEU A 202 -13.66 -3.10 8.13
N ILE A 203 -14.53 -2.50 8.94
CA ILE A 203 -14.16 -1.95 10.26
C ILE A 203 -13.56 -3.04 11.15
N TYR A 204 -14.19 -4.22 11.20
CA TYR A 204 -13.68 -5.35 11.96
C TYR A 204 -12.31 -5.82 11.44
N GLY A 205 -12.16 -5.97 10.13
CA GLY A 205 -10.90 -6.38 9.49
C GLY A 205 -9.77 -5.37 9.69
N ALA A 206 -10.07 -4.08 9.67
CA ALA A 206 -9.11 -3.00 9.85
C ALA A 206 -8.72 -2.74 11.31
N ARG A 207 -9.46 -3.27 12.30
CA ARG A 207 -9.22 -2.99 13.74
C ARG A 207 -7.82 -3.35 14.24
N ARG A 208 -7.17 -4.35 13.63
CA ARG A 208 -5.82 -4.79 14.01
C ARG A 208 -4.71 -4.25 13.11
N VAL A 209 -5.05 -3.46 12.09
CA VAL A 209 -4.06 -2.87 11.19
C VAL A 209 -3.36 -1.73 11.91
N ARG A 210 -2.04 -1.82 12.07
CA ARG A 210 -1.20 -0.69 12.45
C ARG A 210 -0.68 -0.09 11.16
N ASP A 211 -0.82 1.23 11.03
CA ASP A 211 -0.50 1.94 9.80
C ASP A 211 0.06 3.31 10.16
N ALA A 212 1.34 3.53 9.82
CA ALA A 212 2.03 4.78 10.07
C ALA A 212 1.50 5.95 9.23
N TYR A 213 0.81 5.66 8.13
CA TYR A 213 0.24 6.68 7.24
C TYR A 213 -1.14 7.15 7.67
N ALA A 214 -1.75 6.55 8.70
CA ALA A 214 -3.12 6.83 9.14
C ALA A 214 -4.21 6.62 8.07
N MET A 215 -3.95 5.82 7.02
CA MET A 215 -4.97 5.39 6.05
C MET A 215 -6.08 4.61 6.74
N ARG A 216 -5.73 3.77 7.73
CA ARG A 216 -6.72 3.08 8.57
C ARG A 216 -7.72 4.06 9.17
N SER A 217 -7.24 5.13 9.81
CA SER A 217 -8.12 6.10 10.47
C SER A 217 -9.07 6.77 9.47
N ASP A 218 -8.56 7.11 8.29
CA ASP A 218 -9.34 7.79 7.26
C ASP A 218 -10.45 6.85 6.72
N LEU A 219 -10.14 5.57 6.50
CA LEU A 219 -11.11 4.56 6.07
C LEU A 219 -12.16 4.23 7.14
N MET A 220 -11.76 4.20 8.42
CA MET A 220 -12.70 4.01 9.53
C MET A 220 -13.70 5.18 9.60
N VAL A 221 -13.22 6.42 9.48
CA VAL A 221 -14.09 7.62 9.43
C VAL A 221 -15.05 7.54 8.24
N ALA A 222 -14.57 7.15 7.06
CA ALA A 222 -15.40 6.96 5.88
C ALA A 222 -16.51 5.92 6.13
N CYS A 223 -16.15 4.71 6.60
CA CYS A 223 -17.11 3.63 6.86
C CYS A 223 -18.14 4.02 7.94
N PHE A 224 -17.71 4.58 9.07
CA PHE A 224 -18.63 4.98 10.14
C PHE A 224 -19.57 6.10 9.70
N THR A 225 -19.06 7.08 8.97
CA THR A 225 -19.89 8.19 8.48
C THR A 225 -20.94 7.69 7.48
N SER A 226 -20.54 6.83 6.53
CA SER A 226 -21.48 6.19 5.60
C SER A 226 -22.54 5.38 6.33
N ILE A 227 -22.15 4.55 7.31
CA ILE A 227 -23.13 3.79 8.10
C ILE A 227 -24.17 4.73 8.73
N ILE A 228 -23.74 5.82 9.37
CA ILE A 228 -24.67 6.73 10.06
C ILE A 228 -25.55 7.49 9.06
N LEU A 229 -24.95 8.14 8.07
CA LEU A 229 -25.69 9.03 7.17
C LEU A 229 -26.51 8.26 6.14
N ASP A 230 -25.98 7.16 5.58
CA ASP A 230 -26.70 6.37 4.59
C ASP A 230 -27.77 5.49 5.25
N ALA A 231 -27.57 4.99 6.47
CA ALA A 231 -28.66 4.33 7.21
C ALA A 231 -29.78 5.31 7.55
N THR A 232 -29.44 6.55 7.94
CA THR A 232 -30.42 7.59 8.20
C THR A 232 -31.18 7.95 6.92
N PHE A 233 -30.49 8.05 5.78
CA PHE A 233 -31.11 8.21 4.46
C PHE A 233 -32.09 7.07 4.17
N LEU A 234 -31.66 5.81 4.29
CA LEU A 234 -32.53 4.65 4.05
C LEU A 234 -33.75 4.65 4.98
N LEU A 235 -33.57 4.96 6.26
CA LEU A 235 -34.66 5.00 7.24
C LEU A 235 -35.66 6.09 6.92
N LEU A 236 -35.19 7.31 6.61
CA LEU A 236 -36.06 8.44 6.29
C LEU A 236 -36.79 8.25 4.95
N SER A 237 -36.16 7.61 3.97
CA SER A 237 -36.79 7.27 2.68
C SER A 237 -37.93 6.26 2.80
N MET A 238 -38.04 5.53 3.91
CA MET A 238 -39.17 4.61 4.17
C MET A 238 -40.42 5.33 4.68
N PHE A 239 -40.28 6.56 5.19
CA PHE A 239 -41.42 7.34 5.64
C PHE A 239 -41.94 8.19 4.48
N PRO A 240 -43.27 8.18 4.21
CA PRO A 240 -43.83 9.12 3.26
C PRO A 240 -43.49 10.55 3.72
N GLU A 241 -43.03 11.39 2.79
CA GLU A 241 -42.71 12.79 3.04
C GLU A 241 -43.98 13.48 3.60
N THR A 242 -44.06 13.58 4.92
CA THR A 242 -45.28 13.98 5.64
C THR A 242 -45.26 15.45 6.03
N SER A 243 -44.29 16.24 5.57
CA SER A 243 -44.21 17.66 5.89
C SER A 243 -43.43 18.46 4.85
N ALA A 244 -43.79 19.73 4.72
CA ALA A 244 -43.15 20.76 3.89
C ALA A 244 -41.74 21.15 4.41
N SER A 245 -40.90 20.17 4.71
CA SER A 245 -39.51 20.42 5.12
C SER A 245 -38.71 20.96 3.93
N PRO A 246 -37.94 22.05 4.10
CA PRO A 246 -37.04 22.55 3.05
C PRO A 246 -35.84 21.61 2.81
N PHE A 247 -35.63 20.62 3.69
CA PHE A 247 -34.52 19.68 3.61
C PHE A 247 -34.91 18.38 2.93
N ASN A 248 -34.27 18.12 1.78
CA ASN A 248 -34.38 16.89 1.04
C ASN A 248 -33.48 15.83 1.68
N VAL A 249 -34.01 14.62 1.88
CA VAL A 249 -33.30 13.48 2.50
C VAL A 249 -32.02 13.11 1.72
N LEU A 250 -31.95 13.41 0.41
CA LEU A 250 -30.78 13.22 -0.45
C LEU A 250 -29.54 14.04 -0.04
N VAL A 251 -29.71 15.03 0.85
CA VAL A 251 -28.59 15.79 1.44
C VAL A 251 -27.69 14.91 2.31
N LEU A 252 -28.24 13.87 2.93
CA LEU A 252 -27.49 12.96 3.81
C LEU A 252 -26.38 12.20 3.07
N PRO A 253 -26.64 11.46 1.97
CA PRO A 253 -25.59 10.81 1.20
C PRO A 253 -24.63 11.83 0.55
N ALA A 254 -25.10 13.03 0.20
CA ALA A 254 -24.21 14.08 -0.31
C ALA A 254 -23.18 14.54 0.76
N PHE A 255 -23.60 14.69 2.01
CA PHE A 255 -22.69 14.97 3.13
C PHE A 255 -21.77 13.78 3.46
N SER A 256 -22.28 12.55 3.38
CA SER A 256 -21.46 11.33 3.52
C SER A 256 -20.28 11.37 2.56
N VAL A 257 -20.54 11.62 1.28
CA VAL A 257 -19.52 11.78 0.23
C VAL A 257 -18.54 12.92 0.54
N LEU A 258 -19.02 14.08 1.01
CA LEU A 258 -18.14 15.21 1.37
C LEU A 258 -17.19 14.88 2.54
N ILE A 259 -17.67 14.15 3.55
CA ILE A 259 -16.84 13.71 4.67
C ILE A 259 -15.82 12.67 4.22
N ILE A 260 -16.20 11.74 3.34
CA ILE A 260 -15.27 10.77 2.71
C ILE A 260 -14.20 11.50 1.90
N GLN A 261 -14.56 12.52 1.12
CA GLN A 261 -13.59 13.34 0.39
C GLN A 261 -12.65 14.09 1.35
N PHE A 262 -13.20 14.66 2.43
CA PHE A 262 -12.41 15.38 3.42
C PHE A 262 -11.40 14.45 4.12
N SER A 263 -11.84 13.29 4.62
CA SER A 263 -10.98 12.35 5.34
C SER A 263 -10.02 11.61 4.40
N GLY A 264 -10.46 11.26 3.18
CA GLY A 264 -9.73 10.40 2.26
C GLY A 264 -8.78 11.12 1.29
N VAL A 265 -8.95 12.44 1.08
CA VAL A 265 -8.17 13.24 0.12
C VAL A 265 -7.59 14.50 0.75
N PHE A 266 -8.42 15.34 1.36
CA PHE A 266 -7.98 16.63 1.89
C PHE A 266 -7.07 16.49 3.13
N LEU A 267 -7.48 15.71 4.12
CA LEU A 267 -6.73 15.53 5.36
C LEU A 267 -5.33 14.88 5.12
N PRO A 268 -5.16 13.88 4.25
CA PRO A 268 -3.86 13.36 3.86
C PRO A 268 -2.96 14.40 3.20
N TRP A 269 -3.50 15.21 2.29
CA TRP A 269 -2.76 16.31 1.67
C TRP A 269 -2.27 17.31 2.73
N LEU A 270 -3.14 17.71 3.66
CA LEU A 270 -2.79 18.65 4.72
C LEU A 270 -1.71 18.08 5.66
N ARG A 271 -1.81 16.79 6.01
CA ARG A 271 -0.78 16.09 6.82
C ARG A 271 0.56 16.06 6.09
N SER A 272 0.58 15.73 4.80
CA SER A 272 1.80 15.74 3.96
C SER A 272 2.43 17.13 3.91
N GLN A 273 1.62 18.18 3.75
CA GLN A 273 2.12 19.55 3.72
C GLN A 273 2.77 19.96 5.05
N ARG A 274 2.13 19.63 6.18
CA ARG A 274 2.69 19.89 7.52
C ARG A 274 3.99 19.12 7.75
N GLN A 275 4.07 17.87 7.29
CA GLN A 275 5.28 17.06 7.42
C GLN A 275 6.43 17.63 6.59
N HIS A 276 6.17 18.10 5.37
CA HIS A 276 7.19 18.71 4.53
C HIS A 276 7.80 19.96 5.17
N MET A 277 6.97 20.83 5.76
CA MET A 277 7.44 22.01 6.47
C MET A 277 8.31 21.66 7.69
N ARG A 278 8.15 20.46 8.26
CA ARG A 278 8.93 19.97 9.40
C ARG A 278 10.19 19.19 9.00
N ALA A 279 10.28 18.69 7.77
CA ALA A 279 11.34 17.77 7.35
C ALA A 279 12.72 18.44 7.16
N GLY A 280 12.78 19.76 7.02
CA GLY A 280 14.00 20.48 6.63
C GLY A 280 15.10 20.65 7.69
N ARG A 281 15.16 19.87 8.79
CA ARG A 281 16.11 20.14 9.89
C ARG A 281 16.95 18.98 10.45
N HIS A 282 16.80 17.72 10.02
CA HIS A 282 17.41 16.59 10.77
C HIS A 282 18.16 15.51 9.97
N ALA A 283 18.57 15.76 8.73
CA ALA A 283 19.14 14.69 7.89
C ALA A 283 20.61 14.32 8.20
N ALA A 284 21.46 15.26 8.64
CA ALA A 284 22.92 15.03 8.66
C ALA A 284 23.42 14.16 9.83
N ASP A 285 22.94 14.36 11.06
CA ASP A 285 23.42 13.62 12.25
C ASP A 285 22.89 12.18 12.37
N SER A 286 22.05 11.76 11.42
CA SER A 286 21.19 10.59 11.59
C SER A 286 21.80 9.26 11.13
N LEU A 287 22.81 9.26 10.24
CA LEU A 287 23.36 8.02 9.67
C LEU A 287 24.13 7.18 10.70
N ALA A 288 24.94 7.82 11.56
CA ALA A 288 25.66 7.14 12.63
C ALA A 288 24.69 6.48 13.62
N VAL A 289 23.58 7.16 13.93
CA VAL A 289 22.53 6.64 14.80
C VAL A 289 21.81 5.46 14.14
N LEU A 290 21.55 5.50 12.83
CA LEU A 290 20.99 4.34 12.11
C LEU A 290 21.90 3.11 12.29
N PHE A 291 23.20 3.26 12.05
CA PHE A 291 24.11 2.11 12.23
C PHE A 291 24.23 1.64 13.67
N ARG A 292 24.06 2.53 14.66
CA ARG A 292 23.93 2.16 16.07
C ARG A 292 22.67 1.30 16.30
N VAL A 293 21.52 1.76 15.80
CA VAL A 293 20.24 1.03 15.85
C VAL A 293 20.33 -0.33 15.17
N MET A 294 21.03 -0.41 14.03
CA MET A 294 21.23 -1.67 13.30
C MET A 294 22.19 -2.65 14.00
N ARG A 295 23.03 -2.17 14.93
CA ARG A 295 24.02 -3.00 15.65
C ARG A 295 23.44 -3.57 16.94
N ASP A 296 22.53 -2.85 17.58
CA ASP A 296 21.86 -3.27 18.80
C ASP A 296 20.64 -4.15 18.44
N PRO A 297 20.58 -5.42 18.89
CA PRO A 297 19.49 -6.35 18.52
C PRO A 297 18.12 -5.89 19.02
N ASP A 298 18.06 -5.24 20.19
CA ASP A 298 16.80 -4.78 20.77
C ASP A 298 16.27 -3.57 19.99
N LEU A 299 17.14 -2.60 19.70
CA LEU A 299 16.78 -1.44 18.87
C LEU A 299 16.46 -1.85 17.42
N LEU A 300 17.18 -2.82 16.85
CA LEU A 300 16.89 -3.36 15.53
C LEU A 300 15.51 -4.03 15.50
N SER A 301 15.14 -4.79 16.53
CA SER A 301 13.82 -5.42 16.62
C SER A 301 12.69 -4.38 16.63
N LEU A 302 12.87 -3.30 17.40
CA LEU A 302 11.94 -2.17 17.47
C LEU A 302 11.87 -1.42 16.13
N PHE A 303 13.01 -1.21 15.48
CA PHE A 303 13.07 -0.57 14.17
C PHE A 303 12.43 -1.42 13.07
N CYS A 304 12.64 -2.74 13.08
CA CYS A 304 11.97 -3.66 12.17
C CYS A 304 10.45 -3.65 12.36
N GLN A 305 9.96 -3.63 13.61
CA GLN A 305 8.53 -3.47 13.89
C GLN A 305 8.00 -2.13 13.37
N PHE A 306 8.77 -1.06 13.52
CA PHE A 306 8.40 0.23 12.95
C PHE A 306 8.36 0.21 11.40
N CYS A 307 9.33 -0.44 10.76
CA CYS A 307 9.36 -0.63 9.31
C CYS A 307 8.20 -1.50 8.81
N GLU A 308 7.76 -2.49 9.59
CA GLU A 308 6.55 -3.29 9.33
C GLU A 308 5.31 -2.40 9.25
N ASP A 309 5.10 -1.55 10.26
CA ASP A 309 3.99 -0.59 10.33
C ASP A 309 4.04 0.48 9.20
N ASN A 310 5.19 0.64 8.55
CA ASN A 310 5.41 1.52 7.39
C ASN A 310 5.46 0.76 6.05
N PHE A 311 5.17 -0.55 6.02
CA PHE A 311 5.21 -1.37 4.80
C PHE A 311 6.58 -1.32 4.08
N CYS A 312 7.67 -1.38 4.85
CA CYS A 312 9.05 -1.33 4.33
C CYS A 312 10.00 -2.23 5.13
N ALA A 313 9.47 -3.31 5.70
CA ALA A 313 10.24 -4.25 6.52
C ALA A 313 11.41 -4.87 5.75
N GLU A 314 11.30 -5.01 4.42
CA GLU A 314 12.37 -5.56 3.58
C GLU A 314 13.69 -4.76 3.65
N LEU A 315 13.63 -3.46 3.93
CA LEU A 315 14.81 -2.59 3.91
C LEU A 315 15.78 -2.85 5.06
N PRO A 316 15.37 -2.85 6.36
CA PRO A 316 16.29 -3.18 7.45
C PRO A 316 16.78 -4.64 7.35
N PHE A 317 15.95 -5.57 6.89
CA PHE A 317 16.36 -6.97 6.72
C PHE A 317 17.42 -7.13 5.63
N PHE A 318 17.26 -6.46 4.50
CA PHE A 318 18.28 -6.41 3.46
C PHE A 318 19.63 -5.94 4.03
N LEU A 319 19.65 -4.86 4.83
CA LEU A 319 20.88 -4.35 5.42
C LEU A 319 21.49 -5.34 6.42
N ALA A 320 20.67 -5.98 7.25
CA ALA A 320 21.13 -6.99 8.21
C ALA A 320 21.71 -8.23 7.51
N ASP A 321 21.03 -8.76 6.50
CA ASP A 321 21.53 -9.92 5.73
C ASP A 321 22.77 -9.55 4.91
N TYR A 322 22.85 -8.33 4.38
CA TYR A 322 24.04 -7.85 3.68
C TYR A 322 25.26 -7.79 4.62
N GLN A 323 25.09 -7.31 5.85
CA GLN A 323 26.17 -7.35 6.86
C GLN A 323 26.65 -8.77 7.14
N ARG A 324 25.72 -9.72 7.27
CA ARG A 324 26.06 -11.14 7.48
C ARG A 324 26.84 -11.72 6.30
N LEU A 325 26.39 -11.45 5.07
CA LEU A 325 27.08 -11.87 3.85
C LEU A 325 28.50 -11.27 3.79
N LYS A 326 28.66 -9.99 4.14
CA LYS A 326 29.98 -9.32 4.18
C LYS A 326 30.88 -9.89 5.29
N ALA A 327 30.34 -10.23 6.46
CA ALA A 327 31.10 -10.88 7.53
C ALA A 327 31.60 -12.28 7.10
N LYS A 328 30.73 -13.09 6.49
CA LYS A 328 31.09 -14.42 5.93
C LYS A 328 32.19 -14.30 4.87
N SER A 329 32.06 -13.27 4.02
CA SER A 329 33.05 -12.93 2.99
C SER A 329 34.43 -12.61 3.56
N ILE A 330 34.48 -11.77 4.60
CA ILE A 330 35.73 -11.41 5.29
C ILE A 330 36.36 -12.63 5.97
N GLY A 331 35.55 -13.49 6.60
CA GLY A 331 36.02 -14.74 7.20
C GLY A 331 36.69 -15.67 6.18
N ALA A 332 36.07 -15.85 5.01
CA ALA A 332 36.65 -16.65 3.93
C ALA A 332 37.94 -16.05 3.37
N MET A 333 38.01 -14.72 3.21
CA MET A 333 39.24 -14.04 2.79
C MET A 333 40.38 -14.20 3.81
N ALA A 334 40.07 -14.12 5.10
CA ALA A 334 41.05 -14.34 6.16
C ALA A 334 41.56 -15.79 6.15
N ALA A 335 40.67 -16.77 5.96
CA ALA A 335 41.04 -18.18 5.85
C ALA A 335 41.95 -18.47 4.65
N ASP A 336 41.65 -17.92 3.47
CA ASP A 336 42.51 -18.06 2.28
C ASP A 336 43.89 -17.41 2.50
N LYS A 337 43.94 -16.25 3.16
CA LYS A 337 45.21 -15.58 3.49
C LYS A 337 46.08 -16.41 4.44
N ILE A 338 45.47 -17.11 5.40
CA ILE A 338 46.19 -18.04 6.30
C ILE A 338 46.68 -19.25 5.50
N ALA A 339 45.81 -19.86 4.67
CA ALA A 339 46.17 -21.01 3.84
C ALA A 339 47.33 -20.72 2.87
N ARG A 340 47.48 -19.47 2.40
CA ARG A 340 48.61 -19.04 1.56
C ARG A 340 49.92 -18.77 2.32
N ARG A 341 49.86 -18.52 3.63
CA ARG A 341 51.05 -18.18 4.44
C ARG A 341 51.84 -19.39 4.91
N ASP A 342 51.22 -20.58 5.00
CA ASP A 342 51.89 -21.83 5.37
C ASP A 342 52.03 -22.80 4.17
N PRO A 343 52.84 -22.47 3.16
CA PRO A 343 53.13 -23.40 2.06
C PRO A 343 53.94 -24.62 2.54
N ALA A 344 54.64 -24.52 3.67
CA ALA A 344 55.60 -25.51 4.15
C ALA A 344 54.98 -26.81 4.70
N ASN A 345 53.66 -26.86 4.91
CA ASN A 345 52.98 -28.06 5.43
C ASN A 345 52.04 -28.74 4.42
N ARG A 346 51.99 -28.26 3.17
CA ARG A 346 51.29 -28.93 2.06
C ARG A 346 52.21 -29.99 1.44
N SER A 347 52.37 -31.10 2.16
CA SER A 347 52.98 -32.30 1.62
C SER A 347 51.95 -33.03 0.72
N ASP A 348 52.15 -32.95 -0.59
CA ASP A 348 51.72 -33.91 -1.63
C ASP A 348 50.31 -34.55 -1.55
N GLU A 349 49.26 -33.81 -1.16
CA GLU A 349 47.90 -34.22 -1.50
C GLU A 349 47.63 -33.99 -2.99
N ASN A 350 47.79 -35.07 -3.75
CA ASN A 350 47.60 -35.23 -5.19
C ASN A 350 46.53 -34.31 -5.81
N LEU A 351 47.01 -33.43 -6.69
CA LEU A 351 46.25 -32.59 -7.62
C LEU A 351 45.24 -33.43 -8.42
N SER A 352 43.96 -33.34 -8.04
CA SER A 352 42.86 -33.38 -9.00
C SER A 352 42.26 -31.97 -9.06
N SER A 353 42.50 -31.30 -10.19
CA SER A 353 42.11 -29.91 -10.46
C SER A 353 40.62 -29.69 -10.18
N PRO A 354 40.23 -28.75 -9.29
CA PRO A 354 38.83 -28.42 -9.02
C PRO A 354 38.23 -27.45 -10.06
N GLY A 355 38.82 -27.37 -11.26
CA GLY A 355 38.26 -26.60 -12.37
C GLY A 355 37.00 -27.28 -12.93
N ASN A 356 35.85 -26.62 -12.76
CA ASN A 356 34.58 -26.85 -13.48
C ASN A 356 33.56 -27.85 -12.90
N ARG A 357 33.66 -28.27 -11.63
CA ARG A 357 32.65 -29.18 -11.03
C ARG A 357 31.21 -28.59 -11.01
N TRP A 358 31.08 -27.26 -10.97
CA TRP A 358 29.78 -26.57 -11.00
C TRP A 358 29.09 -26.63 -12.38
N LEU A 359 29.83 -26.65 -13.49
CA LEU A 359 29.25 -26.72 -14.84
C LEU A 359 28.71 -28.11 -15.19
N ALA A 360 29.18 -29.17 -14.54
CA ALA A 360 28.77 -30.55 -14.83
C ALA A 360 27.42 -30.95 -14.22
N THR A 361 26.92 -30.23 -13.22
CA THR A 361 25.61 -30.52 -12.57
C THR A 361 24.48 -29.60 -13.02
N SER A 362 24.79 -28.44 -13.63
CA SER A 362 23.81 -27.43 -14.04
C SER A 362 23.05 -27.73 -15.36
N LYS A 363 23.52 -28.69 -16.19
CA LYS A 363 22.80 -29.07 -17.43
C LYS A 363 21.56 -29.94 -17.23
N HIS A 364 21.27 -30.39 -16.01
CA HIS A 364 19.96 -30.92 -15.68
C HIS A 364 19.07 -29.78 -15.20
N ARG A 365 18.22 -29.30 -16.13
CA ARG A 365 17.02 -28.54 -15.79
C ARG A 365 16.26 -29.36 -14.75
N PRO A 366 16.21 -28.94 -13.47
CA PRO A 366 15.53 -29.73 -12.45
C PRO A 366 14.07 -29.89 -12.91
N SER A 367 13.55 -31.10 -12.80
CA SER A 367 12.12 -31.33 -12.96
C SER A 367 11.40 -30.39 -11.99
N GLU A 368 10.28 -29.79 -12.40
CA GLU A 368 9.49 -28.87 -11.56
C GLU A 368 9.11 -29.51 -10.20
N LYS A 369 9.20 -30.85 -10.10
CA LYS A 369 9.02 -31.62 -8.86
C LYS A 369 10.23 -31.65 -7.92
N ASP A 370 11.44 -31.35 -8.39
CA ASP A 370 12.66 -31.38 -7.57
C ASP A 370 12.93 -30.03 -6.88
N LEU A 371 12.45 -28.92 -7.45
CA LEU A 371 12.53 -27.59 -6.81
C LEU A 371 11.70 -27.51 -5.52
N ASP A 372 10.62 -28.28 -5.41
CA ASP A 372 9.81 -28.36 -4.18
C ASP A 372 10.51 -29.15 -3.05
N SER A 373 11.62 -29.85 -3.36
CA SER A 373 12.38 -30.68 -2.43
C SER A 373 13.74 -30.12 -2.00
N ILE A 374 14.21 -29.03 -2.62
CA ILE A 374 15.30 -28.23 -2.06
C ILE A 374 14.73 -27.47 -0.87
N SER A 375 14.66 -28.19 0.25
CA SER A 375 14.17 -27.66 1.49
C SER A 375 15.10 -26.55 1.94
N LEU A 376 14.59 -25.31 1.94
CA LEU A 376 15.13 -24.15 2.63
C LEU A 376 15.47 -24.39 4.13
N ARG A 377 15.19 -25.59 4.66
CA ARG A 377 15.57 -26.06 6.00
C ARG A 377 17.08 -26.22 6.23
N LYS A 378 17.93 -26.21 5.20
CA LYS A 378 19.40 -26.23 5.38
C LYS A 378 20.04 -24.85 5.27
N VAL A 379 19.25 -23.80 5.43
CA VAL A 379 19.74 -22.48 5.84
C VAL A 379 19.58 -22.45 7.36
N GLU A 380 20.70 -22.40 8.07
CA GLU A 380 20.78 -22.47 9.54
C GLU A 380 19.73 -21.59 10.22
N SER A 381 19.03 -22.18 11.18
CA SER A 381 18.05 -21.48 12.02
C SER A 381 18.77 -20.46 12.91
N ILE A 382 18.10 -19.34 13.22
CA ILE A 382 18.65 -18.26 14.06
C ILE A 382 19.03 -18.76 15.48
N GLU A 383 18.48 -19.90 15.93
CA GLU A 383 18.69 -20.44 17.28
C GLU A 383 20.00 -21.25 17.41
N ASP A 384 20.52 -21.82 16.33
CA ASP A 384 21.74 -22.65 16.35
C ASP A 384 23.04 -21.84 16.51
N LEU A 385 22.98 -20.51 16.43
CA LEU A 385 24.11 -19.61 16.66
C LEU A 385 24.18 -19.05 18.09
N SER A 386 23.21 -19.35 18.97
CA SER A 386 23.25 -18.92 20.38
C SER A 386 24.28 -19.70 21.23
N GLY A 387 24.81 -20.81 20.72
CA GLY A 387 25.83 -21.64 21.38
C GLY A 387 27.27 -21.40 20.92
N SER A 388 27.51 -20.49 19.98
CA SER A 388 28.87 -20.23 19.47
C SER A 388 29.60 -19.22 20.37
N PRO A 389 30.82 -19.49 20.83
CA PRO A 389 31.54 -18.63 21.78
C PRO A 389 31.68 -17.23 21.20
N ALA A 390 31.08 -16.24 21.89
CA ALA A 390 31.21 -14.80 21.71
C ALA A 390 31.89 -14.41 20.39
N ILE A 391 31.11 -14.45 19.29
CA ILE A 391 31.52 -13.84 18.03
C ILE A 391 31.90 -12.41 18.37
N SER A 392 33.20 -12.11 18.21
CA SER A 392 33.79 -10.78 18.34
C SER A 392 32.83 -9.74 17.76
N PRO A 393 32.62 -8.58 18.41
CA PRO A 393 31.71 -7.55 17.91
C PRO A 393 31.99 -7.33 16.42
N LEU A 394 30.92 -7.41 15.60
CA LEU A 394 30.98 -7.33 14.14
C LEU A 394 32.10 -6.37 13.70
N PRO A 395 32.99 -6.78 12.77
CA PRO A 395 34.10 -5.94 12.32
C PRO A 395 33.59 -4.54 11.95
N GLY A 396 34.39 -3.54 12.33
CA GLY A 396 34.06 -2.13 12.30
C GLY A 396 33.37 -1.68 11.02
N THR A 397 32.05 -1.50 11.13
CA THR A 397 31.15 -0.79 10.20
C THR A 397 30.96 -1.34 8.77
N ILE A 398 29.70 -1.23 8.33
CA ILE A 398 29.30 -1.23 6.91
C ILE A 398 30.17 -0.30 6.04
N ALA A 399 30.81 0.71 6.64
CA ALA A 399 31.51 1.80 5.99
C ALA A 399 32.97 1.52 5.63
N GLU A 400 33.56 0.40 6.08
CA GLU A 400 34.87 -0.01 5.57
C GLU A 400 34.71 -0.52 4.13
N ASP A 401 35.05 0.37 3.20
CA ASP A 401 35.23 0.06 1.80
C ASP A 401 36.33 -1.01 1.70
N LEU A 402 36.03 -2.13 1.04
CA LEU A 402 36.99 -3.23 0.83
C LEU A 402 38.19 -2.75 -0.02
N GLY A 403 38.13 -1.52 -0.54
CA GLY A 403 39.19 -0.86 -1.26
C GLY A 403 39.55 -1.68 -2.50
N PRO A 404 40.84 -2.02 -2.73
CA PRO A 404 41.22 -2.80 -3.91
C PRO A 404 40.65 -4.23 -3.89
N LEU A 405 40.26 -4.77 -2.72
CA LEU A 405 39.67 -6.11 -2.63
C LEU A 405 38.22 -6.15 -3.16
N ALA A 406 37.54 -5.01 -3.23
CA ALA A 406 36.14 -4.91 -3.70
C ALA A 406 35.91 -5.54 -5.09
N ARG A 407 36.95 -5.52 -5.95
CA ARG A 407 36.90 -6.03 -7.33
C ARG A 407 37.33 -7.49 -7.47
N GLN A 408 37.78 -8.12 -6.39
CA GLN A 408 38.17 -9.52 -6.46
C GLN A 408 36.93 -10.41 -6.65
N PRO A 409 37.06 -11.49 -7.43
CA PRO A 409 35.98 -12.46 -7.57
C PRO A 409 35.72 -13.15 -6.24
N VAL A 410 34.45 -13.39 -5.96
CA VAL A 410 34.01 -14.17 -4.80
C VAL A 410 34.46 -15.64 -5.01
N PRO A 411 35.04 -16.29 -4.00
CA PRO A 411 35.34 -17.73 -4.05
C PRO A 411 34.10 -18.55 -4.41
N SER A 412 34.30 -19.63 -5.15
CA SER A 412 33.21 -20.50 -5.62
C SER A 412 32.34 -21.05 -4.49
N GLU A 413 32.90 -21.22 -3.30
CA GLU A 413 32.20 -21.66 -2.09
C GLU A 413 31.12 -20.67 -1.62
N LEU A 414 31.31 -19.37 -1.86
CA LEU A 414 30.37 -18.31 -1.46
C LEU A 414 29.48 -17.82 -2.60
N ALA A 415 29.74 -18.25 -3.83
CA ALA A 415 28.95 -17.85 -5.00
C ALA A 415 27.45 -18.19 -4.82
N ILE A 416 27.14 -19.32 -4.18
CA ILE A 416 25.76 -19.71 -3.88
C ILE A 416 25.09 -18.75 -2.90
N ASP A 417 25.80 -18.27 -1.87
CA ASP A 417 25.24 -17.32 -0.91
C ASP A 417 24.92 -15.97 -1.60
N PHE A 418 25.81 -15.52 -2.48
CA PHE A 418 25.60 -14.30 -3.28
C PHE A 418 24.40 -14.45 -4.23
N TYR A 419 24.27 -15.60 -4.89
CA TYR A 419 23.12 -15.89 -5.74
C TYR A 419 21.81 -15.95 -4.94
N CYS A 420 21.79 -16.65 -3.81
CA CYS A 420 20.62 -16.71 -2.92
C CYS A 420 20.24 -15.33 -2.36
N PHE A 421 21.22 -14.50 -2.04
CA PHE A 421 21.00 -13.13 -1.61
C PHE A 421 20.37 -12.29 -2.74
N TYR A 422 20.83 -12.46 -3.98
CA TYR A 422 20.23 -11.81 -5.14
C TYR A 422 18.79 -12.27 -5.40
N GLU A 423 18.54 -13.58 -5.41
CA GLU A 423 17.19 -14.14 -5.58
C GLU A 423 16.24 -13.65 -4.49
N ARG A 424 16.73 -13.51 -3.25
CA ARG A 424 15.93 -13.01 -2.14
C ARG A 424 15.55 -11.54 -2.32
N TYR A 425 16.47 -10.63 -2.67
CA TYR A 425 16.19 -9.19 -2.59
C TYR A 425 16.00 -8.48 -3.93
N PHE A 426 16.43 -9.08 -5.04
CA PHE A 426 16.48 -8.41 -6.34
C PHE A 426 15.85 -9.19 -7.48
N ALA A 427 15.63 -10.50 -7.36
CA ALA A 427 14.89 -11.23 -8.39
C ALA A 427 13.47 -10.67 -8.55
N HIS A 428 13.03 -10.59 -9.81
CA HIS A 428 11.76 -9.97 -10.14
C HIS A 428 10.59 -10.75 -9.52
N GLY A 429 9.75 -10.06 -8.75
CA GLY A 429 8.63 -10.68 -8.06
C GLY A 429 9.04 -11.44 -6.80
N SER A 430 10.27 -11.26 -6.32
CA SER A 430 10.66 -11.76 -5.01
C SER A 430 9.75 -11.18 -3.92
N ILE A 431 9.48 -11.99 -2.90
CA ILE A 431 8.72 -11.59 -1.71
C ILE A 431 9.43 -10.44 -0.98
N TRP A 432 10.76 -10.36 -1.07
CA TRP A 432 11.60 -9.34 -0.41
C TRP A 432 12.24 -8.37 -1.39
N GLU A 433 11.66 -8.23 -2.59
CA GLU A 433 12.15 -7.31 -3.61
C GLU A 433 12.27 -5.88 -3.04
N VAL A 434 13.51 -5.37 -2.97
CA VAL A 434 13.77 -4.00 -2.51
C VAL A 434 13.61 -3.01 -3.66
N ASN A 435 13.04 -1.85 -3.37
CA ASN A 435 12.77 -0.82 -4.37
C ASN A 435 14.03 0.01 -4.70
N ILE A 436 14.93 -0.56 -5.49
CA ILE A 436 16.15 0.10 -5.99
C ILE A 436 15.97 0.65 -7.42
N SER A 437 16.88 1.53 -7.84
CA SER A 437 16.89 2.11 -9.16
C SER A 437 17.08 1.05 -10.25
N GLY A 438 16.44 1.25 -11.41
CA GLY A 438 16.57 0.34 -12.54
C GLY A 438 18.01 0.19 -13.03
N ARG A 439 18.86 1.21 -12.84
CA ARG A 439 20.30 1.14 -13.13
C ARG A 439 21.01 0.12 -12.24
N THR A 440 20.79 0.20 -10.94
CA THR A 440 21.41 -0.72 -9.97
C THR A 440 20.87 -2.13 -10.15
N HIS A 441 19.57 -2.27 -10.43
CA HIS A 441 18.96 -3.57 -10.74
C HIS A 441 19.57 -4.22 -11.98
N LEU A 442 19.68 -3.49 -13.10
CA LEU A 442 20.30 -3.99 -14.34
C LEU A 442 21.78 -4.35 -14.15
N TYR A 443 22.51 -3.55 -13.36
CA TYR A 443 23.89 -3.85 -12.99
C TYR A 443 24.00 -5.19 -12.26
N LEU A 444 23.25 -5.37 -11.17
CA LEU A 444 23.24 -6.61 -10.40
C LEU A 444 22.83 -7.81 -11.25
N ARG A 445 21.76 -7.66 -12.03
CA ARG A 445 21.27 -8.69 -12.96
C ARG A 445 22.35 -9.11 -13.96
N SER A 446 23.08 -8.16 -14.54
CA SER A 446 24.13 -8.46 -15.51
C SER A 446 25.31 -9.22 -14.91
N LEU A 447 25.64 -8.98 -13.64
CA LEU A 447 26.68 -9.73 -12.94
C LEU A 447 26.23 -11.16 -12.65
N VAL A 448 24.99 -11.34 -12.21
CA VAL A 448 24.40 -12.66 -11.93
C VAL A 448 24.26 -13.49 -13.19
N GLU A 449 23.74 -12.91 -14.29
CA GLU A 449 23.60 -13.60 -15.58
C GLU A 449 24.96 -14.04 -16.18
N ARG A 450 26.04 -13.37 -15.80
CA ARG A 450 27.41 -13.71 -16.22
C ARG A 450 28.17 -14.56 -15.19
N GLU A 451 27.53 -14.90 -14.07
CA GLU A 451 28.17 -15.57 -12.92
C GLU A 451 29.41 -14.83 -12.39
N GLN A 452 29.45 -13.51 -12.54
CA GLN A 452 30.55 -12.65 -12.12
C GLN A 452 30.27 -12.05 -10.74
N PHE A 453 30.38 -12.88 -9.71
CA PHE A 453 30.22 -12.43 -8.33
C PHE A 453 31.49 -11.72 -7.86
N VAL A 454 31.35 -10.47 -7.44
CA VAL A 454 32.43 -9.67 -6.82
C VAL A 454 31.98 -9.22 -5.44
N TRP A 455 32.92 -9.08 -4.50
CA TRP A 455 32.62 -8.83 -3.09
C TRP A 455 31.75 -7.60 -2.85
N ALA A 456 31.95 -6.54 -3.63
CA ALA A 456 31.23 -5.27 -3.50
C ALA A 456 30.03 -5.13 -4.45
N MET A 457 29.54 -6.22 -5.06
CA MET A 457 28.49 -6.12 -6.08
C MET A 457 27.20 -5.50 -5.55
N PHE A 458 26.88 -5.69 -4.26
CA PHE A 458 25.65 -5.17 -3.64
C PHE A 458 25.81 -3.78 -3.00
N ASP A 459 27.00 -3.18 -3.01
CA ASP A 459 27.27 -1.89 -2.36
C ASP A 459 26.40 -0.76 -2.92
N PRO A 460 26.20 -0.62 -4.24
CA PRO A 460 25.30 0.41 -4.77
C PRO A 460 23.86 0.25 -4.29
N ALA A 461 23.36 -0.99 -4.22
CA ALA A 461 22.02 -1.26 -3.70
C ALA A 461 21.93 -0.96 -2.19
N LYS A 462 23.01 -1.23 -1.45
CA LYS A 462 23.11 -0.91 -0.03
C LYS A 462 23.08 0.59 0.21
N ASP A 463 23.77 1.39 -0.59
CA ASP A 463 23.71 2.85 -0.48
C ASP A 463 22.30 3.38 -0.78
N GLU A 464 21.65 2.88 -1.84
CA GLU A 464 20.27 3.26 -2.17
C GLU A 464 19.26 2.86 -1.07
N VAL A 465 19.33 1.63 -0.56
CA VAL A 465 18.44 1.17 0.53
C VAL A 465 18.67 1.96 1.81
N THR A 466 19.92 2.26 2.13
CA THR A 466 20.26 3.11 3.28
C THR A 466 19.66 4.50 3.09
N GLN A 467 19.83 5.12 1.92
CA GLN A 467 19.23 6.41 1.60
C GLN A 467 17.70 6.38 1.74
N LEU A 468 17.03 5.34 1.23
CA LEU A 468 15.57 5.18 1.36
C LEU A 468 15.14 5.11 2.83
N LEU A 469 15.85 4.33 3.66
CA LEU A 469 15.56 4.27 5.09
C LEU A 469 15.74 5.63 5.76
N MET A 470 16.83 6.32 5.47
CA MET A 470 17.16 7.61 6.06
C MET A 470 16.12 8.69 5.71
N GLU A 471 15.74 8.77 4.44
CA GLU A 471 14.81 9.78 3.93
C GLU A 471 13.35 9.51 4.38
N ASP A 472 12.89 8.27 4.30
CA ASP A 472 11.45 7.98 4.36
C ASP A 472 10.97 7.49 5.74
N VAL A 473 11.84 6.81 6.50
CA VAL A 473 11.43 5.99 7.66
C VAL A 473 12.16 6.39 8.94
N PHE A 474 13.50 6.49 8.89
CA PHE A 474 14.33 6.63 10.08
C PHE A 474 14.06 7.94 10.83
N GLY A 475 13.87 9.06 10.11
CA GLY A 475 13.48 10.32 10.74
C GLY A 475 12.11 10.28 11.44
N LYS A 476 11.20 9.38 11.04
CA LYS A 476 9.93 9.15 11.74
C LYS A 476 10.15 8.29 12.99
N PHE A 477 10.99 7.25 12.88
CA PHE A 477 11.39 6.39 13.99
C PHE A 477 12.05 7.19 15.13
N MET A 478 13.04 8.02 14.79
CA MET A 478 13.75 8.89 15.76
C MET A 478 12.81 9.80 16.53
N ARG A 479 11.81 10.40 15.85
CA ARG A 479 10.85 11.30 16.51
C ARG A 479 9.93 10.60 17.49
N LEU A 480 9.61 9.33 17.24
CA LEU A 480 8.74 8.54 18.10
C LEU A 480 9.47 7.89 19.26
N ASN A 481 10.77 7.61 19.10
CA ASN A 481 11.59 6.87 20.06
C ASN A 481 12.75 7.71 20.62
N ASN A 482 12.66 9.03 20.53
CA ASN A 482 13.75 9.94 20.89
C ASN A 482 14.21 9.70 22.34
N ASP A 483 13.26 9.55 23.26
CA ASP A 483 13.54 9.36 24.68
C ASP A 483 14.27 8.03 24.95
N LEU A 484 13.90 6.97 24.23
CA LEU A 484 14.55 5.64 24.35
C LEU A 484 15.98 5.67 23.80
N LEU A 485 16.20 6.39 22.70
CA LEU A 485 17.51 6.45 22.03
C LEU A 485 18.53 7.31 22.79
N PHE A 486 18.07 8.25 23.62
CA PHE A 486 18.94 9.03 24.50
C PHE A 486 19.16 8.37 25.87
N ALA A 487 18.30 7.42 26.26
CA ALA A 487 18.48 6.64 27.49
C ALA A 487 19.47 5.47 27.33
N ALA A 488 19.62 4.95 26.11
CA ALA A 488 20.56 3.89 25.73
C ALA A 488 21.90 4.46 25.23
#